data_AF-A0A4Q4CGG9-F1
#
_entry.id   AF-A0A4Q4CGG9-F1
#
_cell.length_a   1.000
_cell.length_b   1.000
_cell.length_c   1.000
_cell.angle_alpha   90.00
_cell.angle_beta   90.00
_cell.angle_gamma   90.00
#
_symmetry.space_group_name_H-M   'P 1'
#
loop_
_entity.id
_entity.type
_entity.pdbx_description
1 polymer ?
#
loop_
_entity_poly.entity_id
_entity_poly.type
_entity_poly.pdbx_seq_one_letter_code
_entity_poly.pdbx_strand_id
1 'polypeptide(L)'
;MEKSGDSGADAGVFRRHVLYIPGYDPFPPRRYRELYRTEGAAQAVVSGYQLTLQPRSGETYGWRVAAEVDGRAVEAEVEVLVWSDLVKGSMGRGIAVGPDA
;
A
#
# COMPACT_ATOMS: atom_id res chain seq x y z
N MET A 1 -19.66 -31.47 24.35
CA MET A 1 -19.95 -31.55 22.91
C MET A 1 -19.27 -30.36 22.28
N GLU A 2 -17.98 -30.52 22.00
CA GLU A 2 -17.13 -29.50 21.42
C GLU A 2 -17.58 -29.22 19.99
N LYS A 3 -17.74 -27.93 19.66
CA LYS A 3 -17.85 -27.48 18.29
C LYS A 3 -16.41 -27.45 17.76
N SER A 4 -15.99 -28.53 17.11
CA SER A 4 -14.74 -28.56 16.35
C SER A 4 -14.77 -27.38 15.38
N GLY A 5 -13.92 -26.39 15.65
CA GLY A 5 -13.76 -25.21 14.81
C GLY A 5 -13.31 -25.64 13.42
N ASP A 6 -14.00 -25.12 12.42
CA ASP A 6 -13.60 -25.17 11.02
C ASP A 6 -12.14 -24.71 10.92
N SER A 7 -11.23 -25.65 10.67
CA SER A 7 -9.82 -25.35 10.45
C SER A 7 -9.74 -24.48 9.20
N GLY A 8 -9.51 -23.18 9.37
CA GLY A 8 -9.43 -22.16 8.32
C GLY A 8 -8.28 -22.32 7.32
N ALA A 9 -7.78 -23.54 7.13
CA ALA A 9 -6.72 -23.95 6.23
C ALA A 9 -7.07 -23.81 4.73
N ASP A 10 -8.34 -23.56 4.39
CA ASP A 10 -8.79 -23.38 2.99
C ASP A 10 -9.13 -21.92 2.63
N ALA A 11 -8.92 -20.98 3.56
CA ALA A 11 -9.02 -19.57 3.23
C ALA A 11 -7.75 -19.15 2.48
N GLY A 12 -7.82 -19.11 1.15
CA GLY A 12 -6.72 -18.66 0.30
C GLY A 12 -6.16 -17.29 0.68
N VAL A 13 -4.99 -16.95 0.12
CA VAL A 13 -4.25 -15.71 0.44
C VAL A 13 -5.15 -14.48 0.31
N PHE A 14 -5.23 -13.70 1.38
CA PHE A 14 -5.97 -12.43 1.36
C PHE A 14 -5.12 -11.36 0.66
N ARG A 15 -5.62 -10.86 -0.47
CA ARG A 15 -4.91 -9.87 -1.29
C ARG A 15 -5.54 -8.51 -1.15
N ARG A 16 -4.71 -7.49 -0.91
CA ARG A 16 -5.13 -6.10 -0.84
C ARG A 16 -4.24 -5.19 -1.68
N HIS A 17 -4.85 -4.13 -2.20
CA HIS A 17 -4.14 -3.08 -2.91
C HIS A 17 -4.31 -1.78 -2.11
N VAL A 18 -3.19 -1.13 -1.78
CA VAL A 18 -3.13 0.04 -0.91
C VAL A 18 -2.60 1.22 -1.71
N LEU A 19 -3.43 2.25 -1.85
CA LEU A 19 -3.04 3.50 -2.48
C LEU A 19 -2.82 4.54 -1.39
N TYR A 20 -1.59 5.03 -1.27
CA TYR A 20 -1.24 6.10 -0.35
C TYR A 20 -1.12 7.43 -1.09
N ILE A 21 -1.92 8.42 -0.71
CA ILE A 21 -1.96 9.75 -1.32
C ILE A 21 -1.41 10.74 -0.28
N PRO A 22 -0.13 11.15 -0.37
CA PRO A 22 0.53 11.93 0.66
C PRO A 22 0.11 13.40 0.73
N GLY A 23 -0.71 13.88 -0.22
CA GLY A 23 -1.09 15.29 -0.31
C GLY A 23 0.14 16.19 -0.55
N TYR A 24 0.37 17.15 0.35
CA TYR A 24 1.47 18.13 0.29
C TYR A 24 2.74 17.71 1.05
N ASP A 25 2.82 16.47 1.53
CA ASP A 25 4.04 15.99 2.22
C ASP A 25 5.25 16.06 1.26
N PRO A 26 6.33 16.79 1.64
CA PRO A 26 7.51 16.97 0.80
C PRO A 26 8.39 15.72 0.72
N PHE A 27 8.05 14.63 1.42
CA PHE A 27 8.88 13.43 1.46
C PHE A 27 8.90 12.70 0.11
N PRO A 28 10.10 12.28 -0.35
CA PRO A 28 10.20 11.46 -1.54
C PRO A 28 9.55 10.09 -1.29
N PRO A 29 8.94 9.45 -2.32
CA PRO A 29 8.25 8.16 -2.17
C PRO A 29 9.07 7.06 -1.46
N ARG A 30 10.39 7.06 -1.68
CA ARG A 30 11.34 6.14 -1.03
C ARG A 30 11.31 6.22 0.49
N ARG A 31 11.05 7.39 1.07
CA ARG A 31 11.00 7.60 2.53
C ARG A 31 9.83 6.85 3.16
N TYR A 32 8.66 6.79 2.51
CA TYR A 32 7.52 6.01 3.02
C TYR A 32 7.83 4.51 3.05
N ARG A 33 8.58 4.00 2.07
CA ARG A 33 9.04 2.60 2.09
C ARG A 33 10.02 2.33 3.22
N GLU A 34 10.94 3.25 3.49
CA GLU A 34 11.89 3.13 4.60
C GLU A 34 11.19 3.15 5.96
N LEU A 35 10.21 4.05 6.13
CA LEU A 35 9.34 4.08 7.31
C LEU A 35 8.55 2.77 7.45
N TYR A 36 7.91 2.29 6.38
CA TYR A 36 7.20 1.01 6.41
C TYR A 36 8.12 -0.14 6.80
N ARG A 37 9.35 -0.20 6.26
CA ARG A 37 10.31 -1.26 6.57
C ARG A 37 10.73 -1.26 8.04
N THR A 38 10.98 -0.09 8.61
CA THR A 38 11.48 0.05 9.99
C THR A 38 10.35 -0.05 11.00
N GLU A 39 9.35 0.81 10.88
CA GLU A 39 8.20 0.88 11.78
C GLU A 39 7.27 -0.33 11.62
N GLY A 40 7.11 -0.85 10.40
CA GLY A 40 6.32 -2.06 10.16
C GLY A 40 6.96 -3.31 10.78
N ALA A 41 8.29 -3.42 10.78
CA ALA A 41 8.97 -4.49 11.50
C ALA A 41 8.80 -4.35 13.02
N ALA A 42 8.88 -3.13 13.56
CA ALA A 42 8.60 -2.87 14.98
C ALA A 42 7.16 -3.24 15.36
N GLN A 43 6.18 -2.85 14.53
CA GLN A 43 4.77 -3.20 14.72
C GLN A 43 4.54 -4.71 14.67
N ALA A 44 5.21 -5.41 13.75
CA ALA A 44 5.13 -6.87 13.61
C ALA A 44 5.59 -7.58 14.89
N VAL A 45 6.68 -7.12 15.51
CA VAL A 45 7.15 -7.62 16.82
C VAL A 45 6.09 -7.42 17.91
N VAL A 46 5.50 -6.23 18.00
CA VAL A 46 4.47 -5.93 19.01
C VAL A 46 3.20 -6.77 18.79
N SER A 47 2.85 -7.03 17.54
CA SER A 47 1.59 -7.68 17.17
C SER A 47 1.71 -9.19 16.98
N GLY A 48 2.91 -9.76 17.09
CA GLY A 48 3.14 -11.21 16.98
C GLY A 48 3.02 -11.76 15.55
N TYR A 49 3.22 -10.93 14.52
CA TYR A 49 3.26 -11.39 13.12
C TYR A 49 4.63 -11.17 12.49
N GLN A 50 4.81 -11.69 11.28
CA GLN A 50 6.00 -11.44 10.45
C GLN A 50 5.60 -10.80 9.13
N LEU A 51 6.49 -9.96 8.60
CA LEU A 51 6.31 -9.34 7.29
C LEU A 51 7.62 -9.33 6.51
N THR A 52 7.51 -9.33 5.19
CA THR A 52 8.63 -9.13 4.26
C THR A 52 8.25 -8.10 3.21
N LEU A 53 9.23 -7.34 2.73
CA LEU A 53 9.02 -6.30 1.71
C LEU A 53 9.84 -6.63 0.46
N GLN A 54 9.23 -6.41 -0.69
CA GLN A 54 9.91 -6.48 -1.99
C GLN A 54 9.61 -5.22 -2.82
N PRO A 55 10.58 -4.68 -3.58
CA PRO A 55 10.29 -3.59 -4.50
C PRO A 55 9.23 -4.03 -5.52
N ARG A 56 8.31 -3.11 -5.86
CA ARG A 56 7.37 -3.30 -6.96
C ARG A 56 7.91 -2.58 -8.20
N SER A 57 7.84 -3.25 -9.34
CA SER A 57 8.04 -2.64 -10.66
C SER A 57 6.72 -2.05 -11.15
N GLY A 58 6.73 -0.84 -11.69
CA GLY A 58 5.53 -0.18 -12.21
C GLY A 58 5.76 1.31 -12.45
N GLU A 59 4.73 1.98 -12.98
CA GLU A 59 4.74 3.44 -13.22
C GLU A 59 4.82 4.23 -11.90
N THR A 60 4.08 3.77 -10.90
CA THR A 60 4.04 4.36 -9.55
C THR A 60 5.10 3.73 -8.64
N TYR A 61 5.69 4.56 -7.78
CA TYR A 61 6.60 4.06 -6.76
C TYR A 61 5.84 3.21 -5.74
N GLY A 62 6.33 2.01 -5.45
CA GLY A 62 5.63 1.10 -4.55
C GLY A 62 6.45 -0.10 -4.10
N TRP A 63 5.84 -0.94 -3.29
CA TRP A 63 6.41 -2.19 -2.79
C TRP A 63 5.31 -3.22 -2.54
N ARG A 64 5.71 -4.49 -2.53
CA ARG A 64 4.88 -5.61 -2.11
C ARG A 64 5.21 -5.99 -0.68
N VAL A 65 4.18 -6.42 0.05
CA VAL A 65 4.29 -6.94 1.41
C VAL A 65 3.69 -8.33 1.44
N ALA A 66 4.43 -9.31 1.96
CA ALA A 66 3.89 -10.60 2.35
C ALA A 66 3.96 -10.72 3.87
N ALA A 67 2.87 -11.17 4.49
CA ALA A 67 2.77 -11.32 5.93
C ALA A 67 1.87 -12.50 6.31
N GLU A 68 2.02 -13.00 7.53
CA GLU A 68 1.10 -13.94 8.16
C GLU A 68 0.46 -13.26 9.35
N VAL A 69 -0.82 -12.90 9.24
CA VAL A 69 -1.55 -12.15 10.27
C VAL A 69 -2.70 -13.03 10.75
N ASP A 70 -2.78 -13.27 12.06
CA ASP A 70 -3.79 -14.14 12.69
C ASP A 70 -3.91 -15.53 12.03
N GLY A 71 -2.78 -16.12 11.66
CA GLY A 71 -2.72 -17.43 10.99
C GLY A 71 -3.20 -17.42 9.53
N ARG A 72 -3.41 -16.25 8.93
CA ARG A 72 -3.79 -16.10 7.52
C ARG A 72 -2.67 -15.43 6.72
N ALA A 73 -2.33 -16.03 5.59
CA ALA A 73 -1.42 -15.43 4.62
C ALA A 73 -2.06 -14.19 3.97
N VAL A 74 -1.32 -13.09 3.96
CA VAL A 74 -1.73 -11.80 3.39
C VAL A 74 -0.68 -11.30 2.41
N GLU A 75 -1.13 -10.82 1.26
CA GLU A 75 -0.34 -10.08 0.29
C GLU A 75 -0.90 -8.68 0.12
N ALA A 76 -0.02 -7.67 0.14
CA ALA A 76 -0.38 -6.29 -0.14
C ALA A 76 0.51 -5.71 -1.22
N GLU A 77 -0.08 -5.02 -2.20
CA GLU A 77 0.64 -4.07 -3.04
C GLU A 77 0.40 -2.67 -2.50
N VAL A 78 1.48 -1.92 -2.25
CA VAL A 78 1.42 -0.54 -1.77
C VAL A 78 1.97 0.37 -2.86
N GLU A 79 1.18 1.37 -3.24
CA GLU A 79 1.55 2.40 -4.21
C GLU A 79 1.45 3.79 -3.59
N VAL A 80 2.45 4.62 -3.87
CA VAL A 80 2.46 6.03 -3.47
C VAL A 80 2.06 6.87 -4.68
N LEU A 81 0.91 7.51 -4.60
CA LEU A 81 0.37 8.37 -5.65
C LEU A 81 0.67 9.84 -5.31
N VAL A 82 1.83 10.32 -5.77
CA VAL A 82 2.25 11.70 -5.50
C VAL A 82 1.31 12.67 -6.23
N TRP A 83 0.76 13.63 -5.47
CA TRP A 83 -0.23 14.58 -5.95
C TRP A 83 0.22 15.35 -7.20
N SER A 84 1.51 15.72 -7.26
CA SER A 84 2.08 16.43 -8.42
C SER A 84 1.92 15.65 -9.73
N ASP A 85 2.00 14.33 -9.68
CA ASP A 85 1.99 13.49 -10.88
C ASP A 85 0.54 13.26 -11.35
N LEU A 86 -0.38 13.08 -10.39
CA LEU A 86 -1.83 13.02 -10.66
C LEU A 86 -2.37 14.34 -11.24
N VAL A 87 -1.95 15.48 -10.68
CA VAL A 87 -2.37 16.79 -11.18
C VAL A 87 -1.79 17.07 -12.57
N LYS A 88 -0.49 16.85 -12.79
CA LYS A 88 0.14 17.01 -14.12
C LYS A 88 -0.55 16.17 -15.19
N GLY A 89 -0.88 14.91 -14.89
CA GLY A 89 -1.65 14.05 -15.79
C GLY A 89 -3.07 14.56 -16.07
N SER A 90 -3.73 15.15 -15.07
CA SER A 90 -5.08 15.73 -15.21
C SER A 90 -5.11 17.08 -15.95
N MET A 91 -4.02 17.86 -15.88
CA MET A 91 -3.90 19.20 -16.47
C MET A 91 -3.92 19.19 -18.01
N GLY A 92 -3.72 18.04 -18.66
CA GLY A 92 -3.97 17.87 -20.09
C GLY A 92 -5.45 18.04 -20.50
N ARG A 93 -6.38 18.12 -19.53
CA ARG A 93 -7.81 18.35 -19.72
C ARG A 93 -8.26 19.71 -19.18
N GLY A 94 -7.44 20.75 -19.38
CA GLY A 94 -7.78 22.12 -18.96
C GLY A 94 -9.10 22.61 -19.56
N ILE A 95 -9.88 23.36 -18.76
CA ILE A 95 -11.04 24.10 -19.26
C ILE A 95 -10.52 25.24 -20.14
N ALA A 96 -10.94 25.27 -21.41
CA ALA A 96 -10.69 26.40 -22.28
C ALA A 96 -11.41 27.63 -21.70
N VAL A 97 -10.64 28.65 -21.33
CA VAL A 97 -11.18 30.01 -21.16
C VAL A 97 -11.53 30.50 -22.56
N GLY A 98 -12.83 30.66 -22.82
CA GLY A 98 -13.32 31.33 -24.03
C GLY A 98 -12.95 32.81 -24.01
N PRO A 99 -12.79 33.46 -25.17
CA PRO A 99 -12.18 34.80 -25.29
C PRO A 99 -13.00 35.99 -24.77
N ASP A 100 -14.04 35.79 -23.96
CA ASP A 100 -14.99 36.86 -23.58
C ASP A 100 -15.05 37.13 -22.05
N ALA A 101 -13.90 37.09 -21.34
CA ALA A 101 -13.79 37.51 -19.94
C ALA A 101 -13.05 38.85 -19.78
#